data_AF-A0A2H0Q386-F1
#
_entry.id   AF-A0A2H0Q386-F1
#
_cell.length_a   1.000
_cell.length_b   1.000
_cell.length_c   1.000
_cell.angle_alpha   90.00
_cell.angle_beta   90.00
_cell.angle_gamma   90.00
#
_symmetry.space_group_name_H-M   'P 1'
#
loop_
_entity.id
_entity.type
_entity.pdbx_description
1 polymer ?
#
loop_
_entity_poly.entity_id
_entity_poly.type
_entity_poly.pdbx_seq_one_letter_code
_entity_poly.pdbx_strand_id
1 'polypeptide(L)'
;MLKALLIALMIPFFTLSTTHAEDAGKVTKREFKKDKRADKKALRANLKAADTKKEKKQAKKKYKKERKQARKEVQDQRKAKKAQMQEKKEEMQETMMDQESEVLDQE
;
A
#
# COMPACT_ATOMS: atom_id res chain seq x y z
N MET A 1 -33.08 38.26 0.03
CA MET A 1 -31.68 37.83 -0.22
C MET A 1 -30.94 37.31 1.03
N LEU A 2 -31.62 37.04 2.16
CA LEU A 2 -30.98 36.63 3.43
C LEU A 2 -31.34 35.18 3.85
N LYS A 3 -31.58 34.28 2.88
CA LYS A 3 -31.90 32.86 3.16
C LYS A 3 -30.85 31.88 2.61
N ALA A 4 -29.99 32.31 1.69
CA ALA A 4 -28.92 31.49 1.13
C ALA A 4 -27.67 31.41 2.03
N LEU A 5 -27.52 32.33 2.99
CA LEU A 5 -26.34 32.39 3.86
C LEU A 5 -26.36 31.31 4.96
N LEU A 6 -27.54 30.80 5.32
CA LEU A 6 -27.71 29.81 6.39
C LEU A 6 -27.37 28.37 5.98
N ILE A 7 -27.35 28.06 4.67
CA ILE A 7 -27.04 26.71 4.17
C ILE A 7 -25.52 26.46 4.16
N ALA A 8 -24.69 27.51 4.14
CA ALA A 8 -23.23 27.37 4.11
C ALA A 8 -22.60 26.98 5.46
N LEU A 9 -23.31 27.17 6.58
CA LEU A 9 -22.77 26.88 7.94
C LEU A 9 -23.00 25.43 8.41
N MET A 10 -23.87 24.65 7.74
CA MET A 10 -24.20 23.27 8.13
C MET A 10 -23.42 22.20 7.37
N ILE A 11 -22.56 22.58 6.42
CA ILE A 11 -21.83 21.63 5.56
C ILE A 11 -20.51 21.10 6.15
N PRO A 12 -19.81 21.70 7.15
CA PRO A 12 -18.44 21.25 7.43
C PRO A 12 -18.33 19.93 8.20
N PHE A 13 -19.43 19.36 8.72
CA PHE A 13 -19.39 18.13 9.52
C PHE A 13 -19.62 16.83 8.75
N PHE A 14 -20.14 16.88 7.52
CA PHE A 14 -20.44 15.65 6.76
C PHE A 14 -19.37 15.30 5.70
N THR A 15 -18.54 16.27 5.28
CA THR A 15 -17.51 16.04 4.25
C THR A 15 -16.09 15.87 4.81
N LEU A 16 -15.85 16.12 6.10
CA LEU A 16 -14.53 15.90 6.71
C LEU A 16 -14.30 14.45 7.17
N SER A 17 -15.36 13.67 7.36
CA SER A 17 -15.29 12.32 7.96
C SER A 17 -14.86 11.22 6.97
N THR A 18 -14.63 11.53 5.69
CA THR A 18 -14.29 10.53 4.66
C THR A 18 -13.00 10.81 3.91
N THR A 19 -12.23 11.83 4.29
CA THR A 19 -10.94 12.10 3.67
C THR A 19 -9.81 11.60 4.58
N HIS A 20 -9.24 10.45 4.20
CA HIS A 20 -7.87 10.00 4.50
C HIS A 20 -7.64 9.11 5.73
N ALA A 21 -8.30 7.95 5.77
CA ALA A 21 -7.78 6.72 6.37
C ALA A 21 -8.22 5.59 5.42
N GLU A 22 -7.42 4.77 4.73
CA GLU A 22 -6.18 4.09 5.09
C GLU A 22 -5.43 3.61 3.81
N ASP A 23 -5.14 4.46 2.82
CA ASP A 23 -4.41 4.02 1.61
C ASP A 23 -2.89 4.21 1.69
N ALA A 24 -2.34 4.37 2.90
CA ALA A 24 -0.92 4.65 3.14
C ALA A 24 0.03 3.44 2.93
N GLY A 25 -0.43 2.32 2.36
CA GLY A 25 0.42 1.13 2.22
C GLY A 25 0.01 0.10 1.16
N LYS A 26 -1.09 0.30 0.43
CA LYS A 26 -1.47 -0.60 -0.66
C LYS A 26 -0.84 -0.13 -1.97
N VAL A 27 0.37 -0.59 -2.26
CA VAL A 27 0.88 -0.54 -3.63
C VAL A 27 -0.06 -1.37 -4.51
N THR A 28 -0.93 -0.70 -5.26
CA THR A 28 -1.87 -1.39 -6.13
C THR A 28 -1.12 -2.06 -7.28
N LYS A 29 -1.68 -3.13 -7.87
CA LYS A 29 -1.09 -3.78 -9.06
C LYS A 29 -0.85 -2.78 -10.20
N ARG A 30 -1.65 -1.70 -10.25
CA ARG A 30 -1.56 -0.65 -11.27
C ARG A 30 -0.35 0.27 -11.01
N GLU A 31 -0.16 0.71 -9.78
CA GLU A 31 1.01 1.53 -9.38
C GLU A 31 2.31 0.77 -9.57
N PHE A 32 2.39 -0.48 -9.10
CA PHE A 32 3.57 -1.32 -9.33
C PHE A 32 3.93 -1.48 -10.82
N LYS A 33 2.92 -1.59 -11.69
CA LYS A 33 3.12 -1.65 -13.15
C LYS A 33 3.57 -0.29 -13.72
N LYS A 34 3.07 0.82 -13.18
CA LYS A 34 3.45 2.18 -13.56
C LYS A 34 4.91 2.45 -13.19
N ASP A 35 5.30 2.13 -11.97
CA ASP A 35 6.65 2.35 -11.44
C ASP A 35 7.67 1.49 -12.18
N LYS A 36 7.37 0.20 -12.40
CA LYS A 36 8.22 -0.69 -13.22
C LYS A 36 8.44 -0.15 -14.64
N ARG A 37 7.43 0.51 -15.24
CA ARG A 37 7.56 1.13 -16.56
C ARG A 37 8.42 2.39 -16.48
N ALA A 38 8.25 3.21 -15.44
CA ALA A 38 9.08 4.39 -15.20
C ALA A 38 10.55 4.01 -15.00
N ASP A 39 10.86 3.00 -14.18
CA ASP A 39 12.23 2.52 -13.96
C ASP A 39 12.88 2.02 -15.25
N LYS A 40 12.10 1.30 -16.09
CA LYS A 40 12.60 0.83 -17.39
C LYS A 40 12.84 2.00 -18.35
N LYS A 41 12.02 3.05 -18.30
CA LYS A 41 12.21 4.28 -19.09
C LYS A 41 13.46 5.02 -18.62
N ALA A 42 13.66 5.15 -17.32
CA ALA A 42 14.86 5.74 -16.73
C ALA A 42 16.13 4.95 -17.12
N LEU A 43 16.10 3.61 -17.06
CA LEU A 43 17.20 2.77 -17.53
C LEU A 43 17.52 3.02 -19.01
N ARG A 44 16.49 3.12 -19.87
CA ARG A 44 16.70 3.40 -21.29
C ARG A 44 17.33 4.77 -21.52
N ALA A 45 16.89 5.79 -20.79
CA ALA A 45 17.48 7.13 -20.85
C ALA A 45 18.95 7.10 -20.41
N ASN A 46 19.26 6.47 -19.27
CA ASN A 46 20.62 6.34 -18.75
C ASN A 46 21.53 5.53 -19.69
N LEU A 47 21.00 4.50 -20.36
CA LEU A 47 21.75 3.72 -21.35
C LEU A 47 22.00 4.47 -22.66
N LYS A 48 21.10 5.39 -23.03
CA LYS A 48 21.26 6.26 -24.20
C LYS A 48 22.24 7.39 -23.92
N ALA A 49 22.22 7.94 -22.70
CA ALA A 49 23.12 9.00 -22.24
C ALA A 49 24.52 8.50 -21.85
N ALA A 50 24.70 7.20 -21.66
CA ALA A 50 26.01 6.63 -21.35
C ALA A 50 26.86 6.46 -22.62
N ASP A 51 28.03 7.07 -22.64
CA ASP A 51 28.93 7.08 -23.79
C ASP A 51 29.79 5.81 -23.85
N THR A 52 30.16 5.26 -22.69
CA THR A 52 31.06 4.10 -22.61
C THR A 52 30.36 2.77 -22.29
N LYS A 53 30.96 1.64 -22.72
CA LYS A 53 30.52 0.29 -22.30
C LYS A 53 30.57 0.12 -20.77
N LYS A 54 31.50 0.78 -20.07
CA LYS A 54 31.64 0.73 -18.61
C LYS A 54 30.44 1.39 -17.91
N GLU A 55 30.04 2.58 -18.33
CA GLU A 55 28.88 3.29 -17.78
C GLU A 55 27.57 2.55 -18.07
N LYS A 56 27.41 2.00 -19.28
CA LYS A 56 26.26 1.13 -19.62
C LYS A 56 26.19 -0.08 -18.70
N LYS A 57 27.33 -0.69 -18.35
CA LYS A 57 27.40 -1.82 -17.41
C LYS A 57 27.07 -1.39 -15.98
N GLN A 58 27.53 -0.22 -15.54
CA GLN A 58 27.19 0.35 -14.24
C GLN A 58 25.69 0.67 -14.12
N ALA A 59 25.09 1.30 -15.12
CA ALA A 59 23.66 1.60 -15.16
C ALA A 59 22.80 0.32 -15.10
N LYS A 60 23.16 -0.72 -15.86
CA LYS A 60 22.50 -2.04 -15.78
C LYS A 60 22.64 -2.69 -14.40
N LYS A 61 23.84 -2.61 -13.80
CA LYS A 61 24.11 -3.18 -12.47
C LYS A 61 23.31 -2.47 -11.39
N LYS A 62 23.23 -1.13 -11.44
CA LYS A 62 22.44 -0.29 -10.53
C LYS A 62 20.95 -0.66 -10.60
N TYR A 63 20.36 -0.64 -11.81
CA TYR A 63 18.97 -1.04 -12.02
C TYR A 63 18.68 -2.48 -11.55
N LYS A 64 19.58 -3.44 -11.79
CA LYS A 64 19.39 -4.82 -11.35
C LYS A 64 19.40 -4.95 -9.82
N LYS A 65 20.23 -4.15 -9.12
CA LYS A 65 20.29 -4.12 -7.65
C LYS A 65 19.00 -3.52 -7.08
N GLU A 66 18.59 -2.34 -7.54
CA GLU A 66 17.38 -1.65 -7.10
C GLU A 66 16.13 -2.53 -7.32
N ARG A 67 16.02 -3.16 -8.49
CA ARG A 67 14.93 -4.10 -8.79
C ARG A 67 14.93 -5.33 -7.88
N LYS A 68 16.10 -5.79 -7.41
CA LYS A 68 16.19 -6.92 -6.48
C LYS A 68 15.76 -6.48 -5.07
N GLN A 69 16.11 -5.27 -4.64
CA GLN A 69 15.66 -4.69 -3.37
C GLN A 69 14.15 -4.50 -3.34
N ALA A 70 13.57 -3.84 -4.35
CA ALA A 70 12.12 -3.65 -4.45
C ALA A 70 11.33 -4.99 -4.42
N ARG A 71 11.90 -6.06 -5.01
CA ARG A 71 11.31 -7.40 -4.92
C ARG A 71 11.33 -7.99 -3.51
N LYS A 72 12.42 -7.77 -2.78
CA LYS A 72 12.55 -8.22 -1.38
C LYS A 72 11.56 -7.47 -0.49
N GLU A 73 11.52 -6.14 -0.61
CA GLU A 73 10.58 -5.29 0.15
C GLU A 73 9.13 -5.72 -0.05
N VAL A 74 8.70 -5.97 -1.30
CA VAL A 74 7.35 -6.48 -1.58
C VAL A 74 7.12 -7.87 -0.98
N GLN A 75 8.14 -8.73 -0.97
CA GLN A 75 8.04 -10.06 -0.36
C GLN A 75 7.93 -9.97 1.17
N ASP A 76 8.71 -9.12 1.80
CA ASP A 76 8.74 -8.92 3.24
C ASP A 76 7.43 -8.26 3.71
N GLN A 77 6.91 -7.27 2.97
CA GLN A 77 5.58 -6.71 3.19
C GLN A 77 4.47 -7.77 3.11
N ARG A 78 4.55 -8.68 2.13
CA ARG A 78 3.57 -9.78 2.00
C ARG A 78 3.64 -10.74 3.17
N LYS A 79 4.84 -11.07 3.65
CA LYS A 79 5.03 -11.94 4.83
C LYS A 79 4.48 -11.27 6.08
N ALA A 80 4.82 -10.01 6.33
CA ALA A 80 4.33 -9.24 7.47
C ALA A 80 2.79 -9.15 7.47
N LYS A 81 2.20 -8.83 6.31
CA LYS A 81 0.75 -8.78 6.18
C LYS A 81 0.08 -10.15 6.40
N LYS A 82 0.73 -11.24 5.98
CA LYS A 82 0.22 -12.60 6.22
C LYS A 82 0.25 -12.93 7.71
N ALA A 83 1.32 -12.58 8.42
CA ALA A 83 1.44 -12.79 9.86
C ALA A 83 0.35 -12.01 10.62
N GLN A 84 0.18 -10.71 10.32
CA GLN A 84 -0.90 -9.90 10.92
C GLN A 84 -2.30 -10.45 10.64
N MET A 85 -2.55 -10.97 9.44
CA MET A 85 -3.84 -11.61 9.11
C MET A 85 -4.04 -12.94 9.85
N GLN A 86 -2.96 -13.64 10.21
CA GLN A 86 -3.04 -14.88 10.96
C GLN A 86 -3.32 -14.61 12.43
N GLU A 87 -2.60 -13.66 13.05
CA GLU A 87 -2.87 -13.20 14.43
C GLU A 87 -4.32 -12.73 14.57
N LYS A 88 -4.81 -11.88 13.66
CA LYS A 88 -6.22 -11.44 13.68
C LYS A 88 -7.24 -12.57 13.49
N LYS A 89 -6.86 -13.65 12.81
CA LYS A 89 -7.74 -14.82 12.65
C LYS A 89 -7.80 -15.65 13.92
N GLU A 90 -6.65 -15.83 14.57
CA GLU A 90 -6.54 -16.55 15.84
C GLU A 90 -7.29 -15.79 16.95
N GLU A 91 -7.08 -14.47 17.07
CA GLU A 91 -7.81 -13.60 17.99
C GLU A 91 -9.33 -13.66 17.76
N MET A 92 -9.78 -13.56 16.50
CA MET A 92 -11.20 -13.66 16.18
C MET A 92 -11.77 -15.05 16.49
N GLN A 93 -10.99 -16.12 16.31
CA GLN A 93 -11.43 -17.48 16.63
C GLN A 93 -11.55 -17.68 18.15
N GLU A 94 -10.62 -17.14 18.94
CA GLU A 94 -10.69 -17.15 20.40
C GLU A 94 -11.94 -16.41 20.88
N THR A 95 -12.19 -15.19 20.40
CA THR A 95 -13.40 -14.43 20.76
C THR A 95 -14.70 -15.12 20.36
N MET A 96 -14.74 -15.87 19.24
CA MET A 96 -15.93 -16.65 18.87
C MET A 96 -16.15 -17.84 19.80
N MET A 97 -15.09 -18.55 20.19
CA MET A 97 -15.19 -19.66 21.15
C MET A 97 -15.62 -19.17 22.53
N ASP A 98 -15.10 -18.04 22.99
CA ASP A 98 -15.49 -17.44 24.26
C ASP A 98 -16.97 -17.03 24.23
N GLN A 99 -17.45 -16.42 23.14
CA GLN A 99 -18.87 -16.11 22.96
C GLN A 99 -19.76 -17.36 22.90
N GLU A 100 -19.33 -18.41 22.19
CA GLU A 100 -20.04 -19.69 22.15
C GLU A 100 -20.10 -20.34 23.55
N SER A 101 -19.05 -20.21 24.35
CA SER A 101 -19.04 -20.72 25.73
C SER A 101 -19.96 -19.94 26.66
N GLU A 102 -20.00 -18.60 26.58
CA GLU A 102 -20.90 -17.76 27.39
C GLU A 102 -22.39 -18.00 27.06
N VAL A 103 -22.71 -18.29 25.80
CA VAL A 103 -24.07 -18.62 25.37
C VAL A 103 -24.51 -20.00 25.87
N LEU A 104 -23.60 -20.99 25.87
CA LEU A 104 -23.88 -22.33 26.36
C LEU A 104 -24.03 -22.40 27.89
N ASP A 105 -23.34 -21.54 28.65
CA ASP A 105 -23.51 -21.43 30.11
C ASP A 105 -24.81 -20.72 30.53
N GLN A 106 -25.54 -20.08 29.59
CA GLN A 106 -26.83 -19.44 29.84
C GLN A 106 -28.06 -20.33 29.60
N GLU A 107 -27.93 -21.47 28.90
CA GLU A 107 -29.00 -22.46 28.65
C GLU A 107 -29.06 -23.55 29.74
#